data_AF-A0A919N1T6-F1
#
_entry.id   AF-A0A919N1T6-F1
#
_cell.length_a   1.000
_cell.length_b   1.000
_cell.length_c   1.000
_cell.angle_alpha   90.00
_cell.angle_beta   90.00
_cell.angle_gamma   90.00
#
_symmetry.space_group_name_H-M   'P 1'
#
loop_
_entity.id
_entity.type
_entity.pdbx_description
1 polymer ?
#
loop_
_entity_poly.entity_id
_entity_poly.type
_entity_poly.pdbx_seq_one_letter_code
_entity_poly.pdbx_strand_id
1 'polypeptide(L)'
;MIMGSDSMRTGRTGVPAWRLRLLTTRVGQAVVPGAVLLRYTSRAGATVTVPVQAARAAGRLVVLAGHADTKRWWRHFREPAAVQVWCDGGWHRGTGHVAGAAGEAADLLRARFPRVRLSAAAVLVEVTVDDLPVPVPVPVPVPVPVPVPAPADVPRDGRLFRRWFAAVTMGEFLGFSVPAVAGALTAGAPAAERVTKTTIERVDGALGPRPPWTTVRNRTAEDICRALCPRRTASTAPATGPCY
;
A
#
# COMPACT_ATOMS: atom_id res chain seq x y z
N MET A 1 23.79 15.67 -5.98
CA MET A 1 23.37 15.44 -4.58
C MET A 1 22.79 14.04 -4.51
N ILE A 2 23.54 13.09 -3.95
CA ILE A 2 23.19 11.66 -3.95
C ILE A 2 22.10 11.44 -2.91
N MET A 3 20.93 10.99 -3.37
CA MET A 3 19.79 10.66 -2.53
C MET A 3 20.17 9.43 -1.69
N GLY A 4 20.51 9.66 -0.42
CA GLY A 4 20.80 8.59 0.52
C GLY A 4 19.59 7.69 0.63
N SER A 5 19.75 6.42 0.26
CA SER A 5 18.80 5.34 0.49
C SER A 5 18.68 5.12 2.00
N ASP A 6 17.91 6.00 2.66
CA ASP A 6 17.53 5.88 4.06
C ASP A 6 16.71 4.60 4.20
N SER A 7 17.42 3.54 4.55
CA SER A 7 16.89 2.20 4.61
C SER A 7 15.77 2.21 5.63
N MET A 8 14.55 1.92 5.18
CA MET A 8 13.36 1.82 6.02
C MET A 8 13.63 0.82 7.16
N ARG A 9 14.17 1.28 8.29
CA ARG A 9 14.11 0.56 9.55
C ARG A 9 12.66 0.65 9.98
N THR A 10 11.88 -0.33 9.56
CA THR A 10 10.52 -0.56 10.04
C THR A 10 10.61 -0.83 11.53
N GLY A 11 10.43 0.22 12.34
CA GLY A 11 9.98 0.05 13.72
C GLY A 11 8.70 -0.79 13.72
N ARG A 12 8.34 -1.39 14.86
CA ARG A 12 7.12 -2.21 15.05
C ARG A 12 5.88 -1.44 14.58
N THR A 13 5.57 -1.58 13.30
CA THR A 13 4.30 -1.18 12.72
C THR A 13 3.55 -2.49 12.56
N GLY A 14 2.32 -2.57 13.06
CA GLY A 14 1.44 -3.73 12.80
C GLY A 14 1.05 -3.83 11.31
N VAL A 15 1.68 -3.04 10.44
CA VAL A 15 1.44 -2.96 9.01
C VAL A 15 2.59 -3.69 8.31
N PRO A 16 2.30 -4.70 7.48
CA PRO A 16 3.33 -5.38 6.71
C PRO A 16 4.16 -4.39 5.86
N ALA A 17 5.49 -4.54 5.86
CA ALA A 17 6.40 -3.63 5.15
C ALA A 17 6.07 -3.48 3.65
N TRP A 18 5.53 -4.52 3.02
CA TRP A 18 5.11 -4.48 1.61
C TRP A 18 3.97 -3.48 1.36
N ARG A 19 3.05 -3.28 2.30
CA ARG A 19 1.97 -2.29 2.16
C ARG A 19 2.52 -0.87 2.18
N LEU A 20 3.46 -0.59 3.07
CA LEU A 20 4.14 0.72 3.12
C LEU A 20 4.89 0.96 1.80
N ARG A 21 5.57 -0.07 1.29
CA ARG A 21 6.31 0.00 0.02
C ARG A 21 5.39 0.21 -1.19
N LEU A 22 4.18 -0.33 -1.19
CA LEU A 22 3.21 -0.08 -2.25
C LEU A 22 2.80 1.40 -2.27
N LEU A 23 2.54 1.99 -1.10
CA LEU A 23 2.14 3.39 -0.96
C LEU A 23 3.24 4.38 -1.34
N THR A 24 4.51 3.96 -1.36
CA THR A 24 5.61 4.81 -1.87
C THR A 24 5.74 4.76 -3.40
N THR A 25 5.02 3.88 -4.09
CA THR A 25 5.01 3.83 -5.56
C THR A 25 3.96 4.75 -6.16
N ARG A 26 4.19 5.23 -7.40
CA ARG A 26 3.19 5.99 -8.17
C ARG A 26 1.89 5.21 -8.37
N VAL A 27 1.98 3.89 -8.53
CA VAL A 27 0.81 3.02 -8.70
C VAL A 27 -0.02 2.99 -7.42
N GLY A 28 0.60 2.78 -6.26
CA GLY A 28 -0.11 2.78 -4.98
C GLY A 28 -0.77 4.13 -4.67
N GLN A 29 -0.09 5.23 -4.98
CA GLN A 29 -0.65 6.58 -4.85
C GLN A 29 -1.86 6.83 -5.77
N ALA A 30 -1.84 6.28 -6.99
CA ALA A 30 -2.97 6.37 -7.91
C ALA A 30 -4.17 5.51 -7.47
N VAL A 31 -3.90 4.33 -6.88
CA VAL A 31 -4.94 3.40 -6.41
C VAL A 31 -5.63 3.88 -5.14
N VAL A 32 -4.91 4.57 -4.26
CA VAL A 32 -5.45 5.12 -3.00
C VAL A 32 -5.22 6.63 -2.96
N PRO A 33 -6.06 7.43 -3.66
CA PRO A 33 -5.89 8.87 -3.71
C PRO A 33 -5.91 9.51 -2.32
N GLY A 34 -4.87 10.28 -2.01
CA GLY A 34 -4.73 10.95 -0.71
C GLY A 34 -4.12 10.08 0.39
N ALA A 35 -3.64 8.87 0.09
CA ALA A 35 -2.84 8.10 1.04
C ALA A 35 -1.42 8.69 1.19
N VAL A 36 -1.03 8.99 2.41
CA VAL A 36 0.33 9.43 2.77
C VAL A 36 0.89 8.55 3.88
N LEU A 37 2.21 8.55 4.06
CA LEU A 37 2.83 7.95 5.24
C LEU A 37 3.21 9.04 6.22
N LEU A 38 2.77 8.94 7.47
CA LEU A 38 3.29 9.74 8.58
C LEU A 38 4.38 8.96 9.29
N ARG A 39 5.53 9.59 9.51
CA ARG A 39 6.65 9.05 10.27
C ARG A 39 6.99 10.00 11.42
N TYR A 40 7.00 9.49 12.65
CA TYR A 40 7.34 10.29 13.83
C TYR A 40 8.17 9.47 14.82
N THR A 41 8.80 10.16 15.77
CA THR A 41 9.57 9.52 16.84
C THR A 41 8.72 9.49 18.10
N SER A 42 8.40 8.29 18.58
CA SER A 42 7.65 8.12 19.83
C SER A 42 8.42 8.66 21.04
N ARG A 43 7.74 8.86 22.17
CA ARG A 43 8.37 9.26 23.44
C ARG A 43 9.45 8.27 23.92
N ALA A 44 9.35 7.00 23.51
CA ALA A 44 10.35 5.97 23.80
C ALA A 44 11.53 5.96 22.79
N GLY A 45 11.63 6.95 21.90
CA GLY A 45 12.68 7.05 20.88
C GLY A 45 12.48 6.18 19.64
N ALA A 46 11.46 5.32 19.60
CA ALA A 46 11.20 4.46 18.45
C ALA A 46 10.56 5.23 17.29
N THR A 47 11.05 5.02 16.06
CA THR A 47 10.41 5.54 14.84
C THR A 47 9.16 4.74 14.49
N VAL A 48 8.04 5.43 14.36
CA VAL A 48 6.74 4.86 14.00
C VAL A 48 6.34 5.40 12.64
N THR A 49 5.94 4.52 11.72
CA THR A 49 5.40 4.90 10.40
C THR A 49 3.98 4.38 10.24
N VAL A 50 3.03 5.26 9.95
CA VAL A 50 1.62 4.88 9.79
C VAL A 50 1.09 5.36 8.45
N PRO A 51 0.41 4.49 7.67
CA PRO A 51 -0.31 4.92 6.50
C PRO A 51 -1.59 5.62 6.94
N VAL A 52 -1.86 6.79 6.38
CA VAL A 52 -3.04 7.58 6.68
C VAL A 52 -3.62 8.19 5.42
N GLN A 53 -4.89 8.55 5.47
CA GLN A 53 -5.54 9.31 4.40
C GLN A 53 -5.56 10.78 4.80
N ALA A 54 -5.13 11.66 3.90
CA ALA A 54 -4.97 13.08 4.13
C ALA A 54 -5.68 13.92 3.06
N ALA A 55 -6.24 15.04 3.49
CA ALA A 55 -6.58 16.17 2.62
C ALA A 55 -5.43 17.18 2.63
N ARG A 56 -5.17 17.85 1.51
CA ARG A 56 -4.02 18.77 1.34
C ARG A 56 -4.48 20.12 0.83
N ALA A 57 -3.98 21.20 1.42
CA ALA A 57 -4.12 22.56 0.90
C ALA A 57 -3.00 23.46 1.43
N ALA A 58 -2.42 24.30 0.57
CA ALA A 58 -1.48 25.37 0.95
C ALA A 58 -0.38 24.98 1.96
N GLY A 59 0.30 23.85 1.74
CA GLY A 59 1.37 23.38 2.66
C GLY A 59 0.87 22.68 3.93
N ARG A 60 -0.45 22.58 4.13
CA ARG A 60 -1.10 21.87 5.24
C ARG A 60 -1.65 20.53 4.77
N LEU A 61 -1.60 19.55 5.66
CA LEU A 61 -2.22 18.25 5.53
C LEU A 61 -3.15 18.02 6.71
N VAL A 62 -4.38 17.59 6.44
CA VAL A 62 -5.34 17.20 7.48
C VAL A 62 -5.59 15.71 7.39
N VAL A 63 -5.32 15.02 8.48
CA VAL A 63 -5.41 13.58 8.60
C VAL A 63 -6.52 13.21 9.57
N LEU A 64 -7.43 12.34 9.13
CA LEU A 64 -8.43 11.76 10.03
C LEU A 64 -7.85 10.54 10.76
N ALA A 65 -7.83 10.58 12.09
CA ALA A 65 -7.57 9.40 12.89
C ALA A 65 -8.82 8.51 12.97
N GLY A 66 -9.12 7.76 11.91
CA GLY A 66 -10.28 6.86 11.89
C GLY A 66 -10.22 5.81 13.01
N HIS A 67 -11.31 5.61 13.74
CA HIS A 67 -11.38 4.78 14.96
C HIS A 67 -10.35 5.23 16.01
N ALA A 68 -10.35 6.53 16.34
CA ALA A 68 -9.38 7.15 17.25
C ALA A 68 -9.34 6.50 18.64
N ASP A 69 -10.45 5.97 19.12
CA ASP A 69 -10.58 5.21 20.36
C ASP A 69 -9.69 3.95 20.39
N THR A 70 -9.59 3.25 19.26
CA THR A 70 -8.76 2.03 19.12
C THR A 70 -7.29 2.33 18.81
N LYS A 71 -6.97 3.56 18.40
CA LYS A 71 -5.62 3.96 17.95
C LYS A 71 -4.94 4.87 18.97
N ARG A 72 -3.61 4.76 19.05
CA ARG A 72 -2.80 5.57 19.99
C ARG A 72 -1.90 6.60 19.33
N TRP A 73 -1.62 6.46 18.03
CA TRP A 73 -0.62 7.29 17.34
C TRP A 73 -0.95 8.78 17.37
N TRP A 74 -2.23 9.15 17.24
CA TRP A 74 -2.67 10.56 17.23
C TRP A 74 -2.40 11.26 18.57
N ARG A 75 -2.28 10.51 19.68
CA ARG A 75 -1.99 11.07 21.00
C ARG A 75 -0.61 11.70 21.07
N HIS A 76 0.31 11.31 20.18
CA HIS A 76 1.62 11.93 20.05
C HIS A 76 1.53 13.40 19.64
N PHE A 77 0.49 13.76 18.90
CA PHE A 77 0.26 15.10 18.36
C PHE A 77 -0.70 15.93 19.23
N ARG A 78 -0.99 15.53 20.47
CA ARG A 78 -1.79 16.38 21.39
C ARG A 78 -1.10 17.71 21.68
N GLU A 79 0.22 17.69 21.66
CA GLU A 79 1.09 18.86 21.62
C GLU A 79 1.72 18.93 20.22
N PRO A 80 2.08 20.13 19.72
CA PRO A 80 2.83 20.25 18.48
C PRO A 80 4.10 19.39 18.51
N ALA A 81 4.22 18.48 17.55
CA ALA A 81 5.33 17.53 17.49
C ALA A 81 5.88 17.39 16.07
N ALA A 82 7.20 17.22 15.97
CA ALA A 82 7.87 17.01 14.70
C ALA A 82 7.41 15.71 14.02
N VAL A 83 7.17 15.79 12.72
CA VAL A 83 6.72 14.67 11.89
C VAL A 83 7.36 14.74 10.52
N GLN A 84 7.45 13.59 9.87
CA GLN A 84 7.80 13.50 8.46
C GLN A 84 6.64 12.90 7.69
N VAL A 85 6.36 13.45 6.50
CA VAL A 85 5.29 12.98 5.64
C VAL A 85 5.85 12.51 4.31
N TRP A 86 5.50 11.30 3.89
CA TRP A 86 5.76 10.85 2.54
C TRP A 86 4.64 11.34 1.61
N CYS A 87 4.94 12.29 0.75
CA CYS A 87 4.06 12.79 -0.30
C CYS A 87 4.90 13.25 -1.50
N ASP A 88 4.28 13.36 -2.68
CA ASP A 88 4.96 13.77 -3.92
C ASP A 88 6.24 12.97 -4.28
N GLY A 89 6.36 11.74 -3.77
CA GLY A 89 7.51 10.86 -3.98
C GLY A 89 8.71 11.11 -3.07
N GLY A 90 8.58 11.95 -2.03
CA GLY A 90 9.63 12.24 -1.06
C GLY A 90 9.14 12.35 0.38
N TRP A 91 10.09 12.32 1.33
CA TRP A 91 9.84 12.65 2.73
C TRP A 91 9.99 14.16 2.93
N HIS A 92 8.97 14.80 3.49
CA HIS A 92 8.98 16.21 3.86
C HIS A 92 8.88 16.34 5.38
N ARG A 93 9.58 17.32 5.96
CA ARG A 93 9.47 17.64 7.39
C ARG A 93 8.27 18.52 7.66
N GLY A 94 7.73 18.41 8.86
CA GLY A 94 6.63 19.25 9.32
C GLY A 94 6.38 19.13 10.81
N THR A 95 5.35 19.85 11.25
CA THR A 95 4.85 19.84 12.62
C THR A 95 3.39 19.42 12.64
N GLY A 96 3.09 18.34 13.36
CA GLY A 96 1.74 17.82 13.55
C GLY A 96 1.14 18.24 14.88
N HIS A 97 -0.15 18.57 14.89
CA HIS A 97 -0.93 18.78 16.11
C HIS A 97 -2.38 18.30 15.93
N VAL A 98 -3.07 17.96 17.02
CA VAL A 98 -4.49 17.58 17.00
C VAL A 98 -5.34 18.84 16.81
N ALA A 99 -6.17 18.83 15.79
CA ALA A 99 -7.21 19.82 15.55
C ALA A 99 -8.58 19.29 15.99
N GLY A 100 -9.47 20.19 16.38
CA GLY A 100 -10.86 19.85 16.69
C GLY A 100 -11.63 19.35 15.47
N ALA A 101 -12.77 18.68 15.70
CA ALA A 101 -13.66 18.18 14.64
C ALA A 101 -14.44 19.29 13.89
N ALA A 102 -14.25 20.55 14.26
CA ALA A 102 -14.89 21.72 13.68
C ALA A 102 -13.84 22.69 13.12
N GLY A 103 -14.27 23.57 12.21
CA GLY A 103 -13.42 24.59 11.59
C GLY A 103 -12.74 24.13 10.30
N GLU A 104 -11.74 24.91 9.89
CA GLU A 104 -11.11 24.84 8.57
C GLU A 104 -10.55 23.45 8.23
N ALA A 105 -9.94 22.76 9.21
CA ALA A 105 -9.39 21.42 8.99
C ALA A 105 -10.48 20.40 8.62
N ALA A 106 -11.63 20.46 9.30
CA ALA A 106 -12.77 19.59 9.01
C ALA A 106 -13.37 19.91 7.63
N ASP A 107 -13.46 21.19 7.27
CA ASP A 107 -13.99 21.63 5.97
C ASP A 107 -13.08 21.20 4.82
N LEU A 108 -11.76 21.35 4.98
CA LEU A 108 -10.79 20.84 4.02
C LEU A 108 -10.92 19.32 3.81
N LEU A 109 -11.08 18.57 4.90
CA LEU A 109 -11.25 17.12 4.81
C LEU A 109 -12.56 16.74 4.11
N ARG A 110 -13.68 17.42 4.41
CA ARG A 110 -14.99 17.19 3.76
C ARG A 110 -14.96 17.55 2.28
N ALA A 111 -14.34 18.67 1.93
CA ALA A 111 -14.18 19.09 0.53
C ALA A 111 -13.42 18.04 -0.28
N ARG A 112 -12.38 17.44 0.30
CA ARG A 112 -11.61 16.38 -0.35
C ARG A 112 -12.33 15.03 -0.36
N PHE A 113 -13.04 14.69 0.71
CA PHE A 113 -13.71 13.41 0.90
C PHE A 113 -15.19 13.60 1.29
N PRO A 114 -16.08 13.90 0.32
CA PRO A 114 -17.48 14.25 0.61
C PRO A 114 -18.29 13.17 1.33
N ARG A 115 -17.83 11.91 1.29
CA ARG A 115 -18.49 10.77 1.95
C ARG A 115 -18.05 10.57 3.41
N VAL A 116 -17.02 11.27 3.88
CA VAL A 116 -16.55 11.15 5.26
C VAL A 116 -17.54 11.82 6.20
N ARG A 117 -18.10 11.04 7.12
CA ARG A 117 -18.93 11.55 8.22
C ARG A 117 -18.04 11.81 9.42
N LEU A 118 -17.90 13.08 9.80
CA LEU A 118 -17.19 13.48 11.02
C LEU A 118 -18.19 13.58 12.16
N SER A 119 -17.98 12.80 13.22
CA SER A 119 -18.68 13.01 14.49
C SER A 119 -17.97 14.11 15.30
N ALA A 120 -18.63 14.64 16.33
CA ALA A 120 -18.02 15.59 17.26
C ALA A 120 -16.78 15.01 17.99
N ALA A 121 -16.69 13.67 18.08
CA ALA A 121 -15.55 12.96 18.67
C ALA A 121 -14.45 12.61 17.65
N ALA A 122 -14.59 13.01 16.38
CA ALA A 122 -13.57 12.77 15.38
C ALA A 122 -12.26 13.49 15.75
N VAL A 123 -11.14 12.77 15.67
CA VAL A 123 -9.82 13.36 15.91
C VAL A 123 -9.17 13.64 14.58
N LEU A 124 -8.92 14.92 14.32
CA LEU A 124 -8.15 15.39 13.18
C LEU A 124 -6.72 15.70 13.64
N VAL A 125 -5.74 15.34 12.83
CA VAL A 125 -4.35 15.75 13.00
C VAL A 125 -4.00 16.64 11.83
N GLU A 126 -3.71 17.89 12.13
CA GLU A 126 -3.21 18.84 11.17
C GLU A 126 -1.69 18.83 11.17
N VAL A 127 -1.10 18.79 9.98
CA VAL A 127 0.33 18.81 9.77
C VAL A 127 0.68 19.97 8.87
N THR A 128 1.43 20.93 9.40
CA THR A 128 2.09 21.97 8.62
C THR A 128 3.40 21.40 8.10
N VAL A 129 3.58 21.38 6.78
CA VAL A 129 4.77 20.80 6.16
C VAL A 129 5.70 21.92 5.72
N ASP A 130 6.92 21.91 6.24
CA ASP A 130 7.88 23.03 6.15
C ASP A 130 8.38 23.21 4.71
N ASP A 131 8.61 22.08 4.03
CA ASP A 131 9.29 22.03 2.72
C ASP A 131 8.34 21.65 1.58
N LEU A 132 7.03 21.88 1.73
CA LEU A 132 6.15 21.71 0.58
C LEU A 132 6.35 22.88 -0.36
N PRO A 133 6.69 22.65 -1.65
CA PRO A 133 6.71 23.73 -2.61
C PRO A 133 5.31 24.35 -2.61
N VAL A 134 5.24 25.63 -2.22
CA VAL A 134 4.05 26.42 -2.47
C VAL A 134 3.85 26.33 -3.98
N PRO A 135 2.69 25.84 -4.47
CA PRO A 135 2.45 25.83 -5.90
C PRO A 135 2.61 27.27 -6.35
N VAL A 136 3.70 27.54 -7.07
CA VAL A 136 3.90 28.86 -7.68
C VAL A 136 2.64 29.06 -8.51
N PRO A 137 1.86 30.12 -8.26
CA PRO A 137 0.66 30.36 -9.04
C PRO A 137 1.12 30.38 -10.48
N VAL A 138 0.77 29.33 -11.23
CA VAL A 138 1.03 29.29 -12.66
C VAL A 138 0.30 30.51 -13.17
N PRO A 139 0.99 31.50 -13.77
CA PRO A 139 0.34 32.72 -14.21
C PRO A 139 -0.85 32.27 -15.04
N VAL A 140 -2.05 32.58 -14.54
CA VAL A 140 -3.28 32.23 -15.24
C VAL A 140 -3.11 32.89 -16.59
N PRO A 141 -3.00 32.12 -17.69
CA PRO A 141 -2.82 32.73 -18.99
C PRO A 141 -3.97 33.74 -19.14
N VAL A 142 -3.62 35.01 -19.37
CA VAL A 142 -4.62 36.03 -19.67
C VAL A 142 -5.51 35.42 -20.73
N PRO A 143 -6.83 35.32 -20.52
CA PRO A 143 -7.71 34.65 -21.46
C PRO A 143 -7.58 35.38 -22.79
N VAL A 144 -6.76 34.83 -23.69
CA VAL A 144 -6.83 35.15 -25.10
C VAL A 144 -8.26 34.78 -25.47
N PRO A 145 -9.05 35.67 -26.10
CA PRO A 145 -10.40 35.31 -26.54
C PRO A 145 -10.28 34.12 -27.48
N VAL A 146 -10.50 32.92 -26.93
CA VAL A 146 -10.57 31.70 -27.70
C VAL A 146 -11.92 31.77 -28.39
N PRO A 147 -12.00 31.74 -29.73
CA PRO A 147 -13.27 31.65 -30.43
C PRO A 147 -14.02 30.46 -29.84
N VAL A 148 -15.26 30.69 -29.37
CA VAL A 148 -16.10 29.66 -28.75
C VAL A 148 -16.16 28.48 -29.72
N PRO A 149 -15.51 27.34 -29.40
CA PRO A 149 -15.59 26.20 -30.28
C PRO A 149 -17.03 25.71 -30.27
N ALA A 150 -17.58 25.43 -31.45
CA ALA A 150 -18.84 24.72 -31.60
C ALA A 150 -18.82 23.46 -30.72
N PRO A 151 -19.97 23.06 -30.13
CA PRO A 151 -20.02 21.97 -29.17
C PRO A 151 -19.37 20.72 -29.75
N ALA A 152 -18.14 20.45 -29.31
CA ALA A 152 -17.44 19.24 -29.64
C ALA A 152 -18.03 18.13 -28.77
N ASP A 153 -18.46 17.05 -29.41
CA ASP A 153 -18.86 15.83 -28.74
C ASP A 153 -17.78 15.42 -27.74
N VAL A 154 -18.13 15.42 -26.45
CA VAL A 154 -17.23 14.97 -25.39
C VAL A 154 -16.90 13.50 -25.70
N PRO A 155 -15.64 13.16 -26.06
CA PRO A 155 -15.28 11.78 -26.28
C PRO A 155 -15.36 11.12 -24.91
N ARG A 156 -16.28 10.17 -24.73
CA ARG A 156 -16.25 9.25 -23.60
C ARG A 156 -14.95 8.45 -23.73
N ASP A 157 -13.88 8.92 -23.08
CA ASP A 157 -12.58 8.27 -23.13
C ASP A 157 -12.66 6.92 -22.39
N GLY A 158 -12.99 5.87 -23.15
CA GLY A 158 -13.10 4.51 -22.67
C GLY A 158 -11.79 3.93 -22.15
N ARG A 159 -10.65 4.65 -22.24
CA ARG A 159 -9.36 4.21 -21.70
C ARG A 159 -9.35 4.13 -20.18
N LEU A 160 -10.04 5.05 -19.49
CA LEU A 160 -10.17 5.01 -18.02
C LEU A 160 -11.03 3.84 -17.57
N PHE A 161 -12.16 3.60 -18.25
CA PHE A 161 -13.02 2.44 -17.99
C PHE A 161 -12.28 1.12 -18.24
N ARG A 162 -11.54 0.99 -19.36
CA ARG A 162 -10.76 -0.20 -19.67
C ARG A 162 -9.66 -0.47 -18.65
N ARG A 163 -8.95 0.57 -18.19
CA ARG A 163 -7.91 0.45 -17.15
C ARG A 163 -8.50 0.02 -15.80
N TRP A 164 -9.62 0.62 -15.42
CA TRP A 164 -10.33 0.25 -14.21
C TRP A 164 -10.84 -1.19 -14.28
N PHE A 165 -11.50 -1.56 -15.39
CA PHE A 165 -12.02 -2.91 -15.61
C PHE A 165 -10.91 -3.96 -15.57
N ALA A 166 -9.78 -3.72 -16.26
CA ALA A 166 -8.64 -4.64 -16.25
C ALA A 166 -8.06 -4.85 -14.83
N ALA A 167 -7.99 -3.78 -14.02
CA ALA A 167 -7.52 -3.89 -12.65
C ALA A 167 -8.48 -4.71 -11.76
N VAL A 168 -9.80 -4.53 -11.94
CA VAL A 168 -10.82 -5.31 -11.22
C VAL A 168 -10.77 -6.78 -11.61
N THR A 169 -10.73 -7.10 -12.91
CA THR A 169 -10.67 -8.48 -13.39
C THR A 169 -9.42 -9.20 -12.88
N MET A 170 -8.26 -8.53 -12.88
CA MET A 170 -7.02 -9.13 -12.37
C MET A 170 -7.11 -9.39 -10.86
N GLY A 171 -7.72 -8.46 -10.10
CA GLY A 171 -7.95 -8.61 -8.67
C GLY A 171 -8.88 -9.78 -8.33
N GLU A 172 -10.01 -9.90 -9.03
CA GLU A 172 -10.94 -11.02 -8.86
C GLU A 172 -10.31 -12.35 -9.26
N PHE A 173 -9.63 -12.40 -10.42
CA PHE A 173 -8.97 -13.61 -10.88
C PHE A 173 -7.93 -14.11 -9.87
N LEU A 174 -7.12 -13.21 -9.31
CA LEU A 174 -6.17 -13.57 -8.26
C LEU A 174 -6.87 -13.99 -6.96
N GLY A 175 -7.97 -13.33 -6.59
CA GLY A 175 -8.80 -13.66 -5.44
C GLY A 175 -9.40 -15.07 -5.49
N PHE A 176 -9.78 -15.56 -6.67
CA PHE A 176 -10.30 -16.92 -6.86
C PHE A 176 -9.20 -17.96 -7.12
N SER A 177 -8.13 -17.58 -7.82
CA SER A 177 -7.08 -18.52 -8.21
C SER A 177 -6.23 -18.98 -7.03
N VAL A 178 -5.93 -18.09 -6.08
CA VAL A 178 -5.06 -18.42 -4.93
C VAL A 178 -5.71 -19.49 -4.02
N PRO A 179 -6.97 -19.37 -3.57
CA PRO A 179 -7.62 -20.42 -2.79
C PRO A 179 -7.82 -21.74 -3.56
N ALA A 180 -8.13 -21.67 -4.87
CA ALA A 180 -8.30 -22.85 -5.70
C ALA A 180 -7.00 -23.66 -5.84
N VAL A 181 -5.87 -22.98 -6.08
CA VAL A 181 -4.55 -23.61 -6.14
C VAL A 181 -4.16 -24.17 -4.78
N ALA A 182 -4.36 -23.40 -3.69
CA ALA A 182 -4.08 -23.88 -2.34
C ALA A 182 -4.87 -25.14 -2.01
N GLY A 183 -6.19 -25.16 -2.27
CA GLY A 183 -7.04 -26.33 -2.04
C GLY A 183 -6.63 -27.54 -2.88
N ALA A 184 -6.27 -27.33 -4.14
CA ALA A 184 -5.85 -28.41 -5.04
C ALA A 184 -4.50 -29.03 -4.62
N LEU A 185 -3.57 -28.21 -4.09
CA LEU A 185 -2.31 -28.68 -3.51
C LEU A 185 -2.54 -29.45 -2.20
N THR A 186 -3.43 -28.98 -1.32
CA THR A 186 -3.78 -29.68 -0.08
C THR A 186 -4.49 -31.01 -0.33
N ALA A 187 -5.30 -31.11 -1.39
CA ALA A 187 -5.98 -32.34 -1.78
C ALA A 187 -5.06 -33.38 -2.46
N GLY A 188 -3.77 -33.06 -2.69
CA GLY A 188 -2.81 -33.96 -3.33
C GLY A 188 -3.14 -34.28 -4.79
N ALA A 189 -3.83 -33.36 -5.49
CA ALA A 189 -4.28 -33.62 -6.86
C ALA A 189 -3.08 -33.53 -7.85
N PRO A 190 -2.66 -34.63 -8.52
CA PRO A 190 -1.51 -34.64 -9.42
C PRO A 190 -1.73 -33.79 -10.70
N ALA A 191 -2.97 -33.37 -10.98
CA ALA A 191 -3.28 -32.40 -12.03
C ALA A 191 -2.91 -30.97 -11.63
N ALA A 192 -3.03 -30.61 -10.35
CA ALA A 192 -2.74 -29.26 -9.86
C ALA A 192 -1.24 -28.94 -9.91
N GLU A 193 -0.40 -29.94 -9.64
CA GLU A 193 1.05 -29.81 -9.70
C GLU A 193 1.55 -29.48 -11.12
N ARG A 194 0.99 -30.17 -12.14
CA ARG A 194 1.32 -29.91 -13.55
C ARG A 194 0.88 -28.53 -14.01
N VAL A 195 -0.35 -28.12 -13.67
CA VAL A 195 -0.88 -26.80 -14.03
C VAL A 195 -0.09 -25.69 -13.35
N THR A 196 0.29 -25.86 -12.08
CA THR A 196 1.07 -24.86 -11.33
C THR A 196 2.46 -24.70 -11.94
N LYS A 197 3.14 -25.80 -12.27
CA LYS A 197 4.47 -25.77 -12.90
C LYS A 197 4.45 -25.08 -14.26
N THR A 198 3.51 -25.44 -15.14
CA THR A 198 3.41 -24.82 -16.47
C THR A 198 3.03 -23.33 -16.41
N THR A 199 2.23 -22.94 -15.42
CA THR A 199 1.84 -21.53 -15.24
C THR A 199 3.02 -20.69 -14.75
N ILE A 200 3.81 -21.20 -13.80
CA ILE A 200 5.02 -20.51 -13.31
C ILE A 200 6.04 -20.34 -14.44
N GLU A 201 6.29 -21.38 -15.23
CA GLU A 201 7.24 -21.33 -16.35
C GLU A 201 6.81 -20.34 -17.45
N ARG A 202 5.50 -20.24 -17.74
CA ARG A 202 4.97 -19.28 -18.71
C ARG A 202 5.00 -17.83 -18.19
N VAL A 203 4.73 -17.62 -16.91
CA VAL A 203 4.82 -16.29 -16.29
C VAL A 203 6.28 -15.80 -16.26
N ASP A 204 7.23 -16.68 -15.93
CA ASP A 204 8.66 -16.36 -15.99
C ASP A 204 9.12 -15.99 -17.42
N GLY A 205 8.61 -16.69 -18.44
CA GLY A 205 8.91 -16.37 -19.84
C GLY A 205 8.34 -15.02 -20.31
N ALA A 206 7.16 -14.64 -19.80
CA ALA A 206 6.51 -13.38 -20.16
C ALA A 206 7.14 -12.14 -19.48
N LEU A 207 7.84 -12.33 -18.36
CA LEU A 207 8.46 -11.23 -17.60
C LEU A 207 9.85 -10.83 -18.11
N GLY A 208 10.37 -11.47 -19.15
CA GLY A 208 11.68 -11.18 -19.74
C GLY A 208 12.86 -11.68 -18.90
N PRO A 209 14.11 -11.50 -19.37
CA PRO A 209 15.30 -11.99 -18.70
C PRO A 209 15.39 -11.44 -17.27
N ARG A 210 15.57 -12.34 -16.30
CA ARG A 210 15.68 -11.97 -14.89
C ARG A 210 16.85 -11.02 -14.68
N PRO A 211 16.67 -9.92 -13.92
CA PRO A 211 17.77 -9.02 -13.62
C PRO A 211 18.83 -9.72 -12.73
N PRO A 212 20.12 -9.38 -12.86
CA PRO A 212 21.23 -10.16 -12.30
C PRO A 212 21.30 -10.22 -10.76
N TRP A 213 20.43 -9.51 -10.04
CA TRP A 213 20.41 -9.48 -8.58
C TRP A 213 19.46 -10.50 -7.93
N THR A 214 18.73 -11.32 -8.69
CA THR A 214 17.83 -12.35 -8.13
C THR A 214 18.50 -13.64 -7.65
N THR A 215 19.84 -13.74 -7.63
CA THR A 215 20.54 -14.89 -7.06
C THR A 215 20.63 -14.81 -5.53
N VAL A 216 19.51 -14.55 -4.86
CA VAL A 216 19.37 -14.85 -3.43
C VAL A 216 18.76 -16.24 -3.36
N ARG A 217 19.58 -17.26 -3.07
CA ARG A 217 19.12 -18.62 -2.77
C ARG A 217 18.09 -18.55 -1.65
N ASN A 218 16.82 -18.69 -1.99
CA ASN A 218 15.70 -18.77 -1.04
C ASN A 218 15.77 -20.11 -0.29
N ARG A 219 16.62 -20.21 0.75
CA ARG A 219 16.62 -21.36 1.69
C ARG A 219 15.23 -21.61 2.29
N THR A 220 14.42 -20.56 2.43
CA THR A 220 13.10 -20.60 3.07
C THR A 220 12.06 -21.43 2.32
N ALA A 221 12.14 -21.50 0.99
CA ALA A 221 11.20 -22.29 0.18
C ALA A 221 11.48 -23.79 0.29
N GLU A 222 12.76 -24.19 0.34
CA GLU A 222 13.16 -25.57 0.60
C GLU A 222 12.80 -26.00 2.03
N ASP A 223 12.94 -25.12 3.01
CA ASP A 223 12.59 -25.41 4.40
C ASP A 223 11.08 -25.61 4.58
N ILE A 224 10.24 -24.81 3.89
CA ILE A 224 8.78 -24.99 3.90
C ILE A 224 8.37 -26.30 3.21
N CYS A 225 8.98 -26.64 2.06
CA CYS A 225 8.68 -27.91 1.39
C CYS A 225 9.14 -29.13 2.21
N ARG A 226 10.26 -29.01 2.94
CA ARG A 226 10.77 -30.08 3.83
C ARG A 226 9.93 -30.23 5.09
N ALA A 227 9.32 -29.15 5.59
CA ALA A 227 8.40 -29.18 6.73
C ALA A 227 7.01 -29.75 6.38
N LEU A 228 6.58 -29.61 5.12
CA LEU A 228 5.25 -30.07 4.65
C LEU A 228 5.23 -31.49 4.08
N CYS A 229 6.38 -32.14 3.93
CA CYS A 229 6.47 -33.52 3.44
C CYS A 229 6.91 -34.46 4.59
N PRO A 230 5.98 -35.14 5.30
CA PRO A 230 6.37 -36.13 6.29
C PRO A 230 7.05 -37.28 5.55
N ARG A 231 8.28 -37.64 5.96
CA ARG A 231 8.96 -38.84 5.48
C ARG A 231 8.01 -40.02 5.72
N ARG A 232 7.59 -40.71 4.65
CA ARG A 232 7.04 -42.07 4.75
C ARG A 232 8.11 -42.91 5.44
N THR A 233 7.91 -43.22 6.71
CA THR A 233 8.61 -44.30 7.38
C THR A 233 8.25 -45.57 6.62
N ALA A 234 9.28 -46.25 6.10
CA ALA A 234 9.10 -47.55 5.48
C ALA A 234 8.44 -48.47 6.51
N SER A 235 7.25 -48.97 6.17
CA SER A 235 6.57 -50.01 6.92
C SER A 235 7.37 -51.29 6.76
N THR A 236 8.11 -51.66 7.80
CA THR A 236 8.73 -52.98 7.91
C THR A 236 7.60 -54.00 8.05
N ALA A 237 7.37 -54.80 7.02
CA ALA A 237 6.46 -55.94 7.08
C ALA A 237 6.97 -56.98 8.09
N PRO A 238 6.10 -57.65 8.86
CA PRO A 238 6.50 -58.74 9.73
C PRO A 238 6.85 -59.98 8.89
N ALA A 239 8.06 -60.51 9.12
CA ALA A 239 8.49 -61.78 8.56
C ALA A 239 7.66 -62.92 9.16
N THR A 240 6.82 -63.55 8.35
CA THR A 240 6.28 -64.89 8.58
C THR A 240 7.43 -65.90 8.51
N GLY A 241 7.71 -66.60 9.61
CA GLY A 241 8.66 -67.71 9.64
C GLY A 241 8.12 -68.99 9.00
N PRO A 242 8.93 -70.05 8.89
CA PRO A 242 8.45 -71.42 8.74
C PRO A 242 8.51 -72.18 10.06
N CYS A 243 7.43 -72.91 10.35
CA CYS A 243 7.42 -74.02 11.31
C CYS A 243 8.17 -75.20 10.70
N TYR A 244 9.15 -75.75 11.41
CA TYR A 244 9.46 -77.18 11.52
C TYR A 244 10.33 -77.42 12.75
#